data_AF-A0A9D1VCM4-F1
#
_entry.id   AF-A0A9D1VCM4-F1
#
_cell.length_a   1.000
_cell.length_b   1.000
_cell.length_c   1.000
_cell.angle_alpha   90.00
_cell.angle_beta   90.00
_cell.angle_gamma   90.00
#
_symmetry.space_group_name_H-M   'P 1'
#
loop_
_entity.id
_entity.type
_entity.pdbx_description
1 polymer ?
#
loop_
_entity_poly.entity_id
_entity_poly.type
_entity_poly.pdbx_seq_one_letter_code
_entity_poly.pdbx_strand_id
1 'polypeptide(L)'
;MKLALTILTAVVLMGVPMGEAADAVTDLRPVIKQAAEANGVDPVLMEAIIRLESGHATSRAARTKNNLAGIMGRKGQRRYESKEACVHDLGRILGNYRDKGRVTVEQIGRHYCTSSRMWTREVNAQIRLIRSGRYD
;
A
#
# COMPACT_ATOMS: atom_id res chain seq x y z
N MET A 1 -55.74 1.69 26.22
CA MET A 1 -54.87 2.84 26.54
C MET A 1 -53.82 2.96 25.44
N LYS A 2 -53.86 4.10 24.74
CA LYS A 2 -52.88 4.75 23.83
C LYS A 2 -52.16 3.93 22.74
N LEU A 3 -52.71 4.06 21.52
CA LEU A 3 -51.92 4.19 20.29
C LEU A 3 -51.04 5.45 20.37
N ALA A 4 -49.83 5.38 19.80
CA ALA A 4 -49.08 6.55 19.37
C ALA A 4 -48.30 6.21 18.09
N LEU A 5 -48.89 6.65 16.97
CA LEU A 5 -48.26 6.79 15.66
C LEU A 5 -47.34 8.01 15.71
N THR A 6 -46.07 7.90 15.34
CA THR A 6 -45.21 9.09 15.08
C THR A 6 -44.38 8.89 13.81
N ILE A 7 -44.95 9.39 12.70
CA ILE A 7 -44.34 10.30 11.71
C ILE A 7 -42.93 9.95 11.19
N LEU A 8 -42.93 9.39 9.97
CA LEU A 8 -42.17 9.83 8.80
C LEU A 8 -40.94 10.73 9.07
N THR A 9 -39.74 10.15 9.02
CA THR A 9 -38.53 10.93 8.69
C THR A 9 -38.22 10.66 7.22
N ALA A 10 -38.40 11.69 6.40
CA ALA A 10 -37.97 11.70 5.02
C ALA A 10 -36.47 11.35 4.95
N VAL A 11 -36.15 10.27 4.25
CA VAL A 11 -34.78 10.04 3.77
C VAL A 11 -34.53 11.10 2.71
N VAL A 12 -33.92 12.21 3.13
CA VAL A 12 -33.30 13.15 2.21
C VAL A 12 -32.31 12.35 1.38
N LEU A 13 -32.51 12.32 0.07
CA LEU A 13 -31.45 12.03 -0.90
C LEU A 13 -30.37 13.10 -0.70
N MET A 14 -29.47 12.89 0.27
CA MET A 14 -28.20 13.60 0.29
C MET A 14 -27.32 12.86 -0.69
N GLY A 15 -27.01 13.53 -1.80
CA GLY A 15 -26.00 13.07 -2.75
C GLY A 15 -24.76 12.65 -1.97
N VAL A 16 -24.40 11.37 -2.06
CA VAL A 16 -23.13 10.86 -1.57
C VAL A 16 -22.06 11.69 -2.28
N PRO A 17 -21.23 12.46 -1.56
CA PRO A 17 -20.14 13.17 -2.20
C PRO A 17 -19.27 12.15 -2.92
N MET A 18 -18.99 12.43 -4.19
CA MET A 18 -18.00 11.71 -5.00
C MET A 18 -16.62 11.93 -4.40
N GLY A 19 -16.30 11.13 -3.38
CA GLY A 19 -14.99 10.95 -2.80
C GLY A 19 -15.00 9.54 -2.23
N GLU A 20 -14.52 8.57 -3.01
CA GLU A 20 -14.27 7.24 -2.43
C GLU A 20 -13.37 7.45 -1.21
N ALA A 21 -13.79 6.93 -0.06
CA ALA A 21 -12.96 6.98 1.15
C ALA A 21 -11.54 6.49 0.80
N ALA A 22 -10.53 7.23 1.27
CA ALA A 22 -9.13 6.88 1.04
C ALA A 22 -8.92 5.38 1.28
N ASP A 23 -8.33 4.69 0.30
CA ASP A 23 -8.10 3.26 0.45
C ASP A 23 -7.05 3.00 1.54
N ALA A 24 -7.03 1.77 2.07
CA ALA A 24 -6.15 1.43 3.20
C ALA A 24 -4.65 1.61 2.94
N VAL A 25 -4.21 1.75 1.68
CA VAL A 25 -2.83 2.14 1.34
C VAL A 25 -2.69 3.66 1.32
N THR A 26 -3.69 4.39 0.82
CA THR A 26 -3.74 5.86 0.90
C THR A 26 -3.65 6.35 2.34
N ASP A 27 -4.32 5.69 3.29
CA ASP A 27 -4.21 5.99 4.74
C ASP A 27 -2.78 5.83 5.29
N LEU A 28 -1.96 4.97 4.66
CA LEU A 28 -0.57 4.72 5.06
C LEU A 28 0.43 5.67 4.38
N ARG A 29 0.00 6.57 3.50
CA ARG A 29 0.91 7.50 2.79
C ARG A 29 1.83 8.30 3.72
N PRO A 30 1.39 8.82 4.89
CA PRO A 30 2.28 9.51 5.80
C PRO A 30 3.46 8.64 6.28
N VAL A 31 3.20 7.39 6.66
CA VAL A 31 4.26 6.46 7.12
C VAL A 31 5.11 5.95 5.95
N ILE A 32 4.51 5.76 4.76
CA ILE A 32 5.26 5.40 3.55
C ILE A 32 6.25 6.51 3.20
N LYS A 33 5.79 7.76 3.16
CA LYS A 33 6.63 8.93 2.89
C LYS A 33 7.78 9.03 3.90
N GLN A 34 7.47 8.93 5.19
CA GLN A 34 8.47 8.99 6.25
C GLN A 34 9.51 7.86 6.11
N ALA A 35 9.08 6.62 5.93
CA ALA A 35 9.97 5.47 5.83
C ALA A 35 10.84 5.51 4.56
N ALA A 36 10.27 5.94 3.43
CA ALA A 36 10.98 6.09 2.17
C ALA A 36 12.05 7.19 2.27
N GLU A 37 11.69 8.37 2.76
CA GLU A 37 12.61 9.51 2.92
C GLU A 37 13.76 9.18 3.90
N ALA A 38 13.44 8.58 5.06
CA ALA A 38 14.44 8.17 6.05
C ALA A 38 15.45 7.14 5.49
N ASN A 39 15.04 6.40 4.48
CA ASN A 39 15.88 5.43 3.80
C ASN A 39 16.15 5.85 2.36
N GLY A 40 16.21 7.14 2.00
CA GLY A 40 16.62 7.65 0.68
C GLY A 40 16.02 6.92 -0.52
N VAL A 41 14.73 6.61 -0.46
CA VAL A 41 13.94 5.91 -1.47
C VAL A 41 12.81 6.84 -1.93
N ASP A 42 12.42 6.77 -3.21
CA ASP A 42 11.27 7.51 -3.72
C ASP A 42 9.96 7.01 -3.04
N PRO A 43 9.20 7.87 -2.34
CA PRO A 43 7.94 7.49 -1.72
C PRO A 43 6.93 6.89 -2.71
N VAL A 44 6.89 7.38 -3.96
CA VAL A 44 5.97 6.88 -5.00
C VAL A 44 6.34 5.46 -5.41
N LEU A 45 7.64 5.17 -5.53
CA LEU A 45 8.13 3.82 -5.80
C LEU A 45 7.72 2.86 -4.67
N MET A 46 7.90 3.28 -3.42
CA MET A 46 7.59 2.47 -2.26
C MET A 46 6.08 2.20 -2.15
N GLU A 47 5.23 3.21 -2.37
CA GLU A 47 3.78 3.05 -2.44
C GLU A 47 3.37 2.10 -3.57
N ALA A 48 3.96 2.23 -4.76
CA ALA A 48 3.67 1.37 -5.91
C ALA A 48 3.97 -0.11 -5.62
N ILE A 49 5.10 -0.39 -4.96
CA ILE A 49 5.46 -1.75 -4.51
C ILE A 49 4.42 -2.26 -3.51
N ILE A 50 4.03 -1.46 -2.51
CA ILE A 50 3.02 -1.85 -1.52
C ILE A 50 1.69 -2.17 -2.19
N ARG A 51 1.19 -1.30 -3.08
CA ARG A 51 -0.08 -1.51 -3.79
C ARG A 51 -0.07 -2.82 -4.59
N LEU A 52 1.01 -3.09 -5.32
CA LEU A 52 1.17 -4.32 -6.10
C LEU A 52 1.23 -5.56 -5.20
N GLU A 53 2.14 -5.59 -4.24
CA GLU A 53 2.44 -6.79 -3.41
C GLU A 53 1.27 -7.16 -2.48
N SER A 54 0.55 -6.16 -2.00
CA SER A 54 -0.55 -6.36 -1.07
C SER A 54 -1.92 -6.45 -1.74
N GLY A 55 -2.02 -6.22 -3.04
CA GLY A 55 -3.30 -6.04 -3.72
C GLY A 55 -4.11 -4.93 -3.06
N HIS A 56 -3.54 -3.73 -2.95
CA HIS A 56 -4.15 -2.59 -2.26
C HIS A 56 -4.54 -2.89 -0.80
N ALA A 57 -3.62 -3.49 -0.04
CA ALA A 57 -3.78 -3.93 1.35
C ALA A 57 -4.87 -5.01 1.57
N THR A 58 -5.41 -5.61 0.51
CA THR A 58 -6.47 -6.61 0.61
C THR A 58 -5.97 -8.05 0.66
N SER A 59 -4.71 -8.37 0.33
CA SER A 59 -4.23 -9.76 0.29
C SER A 59 -4.35 -10.48 1.64
N ARG A 60 -4.40 -11.82 1.63
CA ARG A 60 -4.43 -12.61 2.88
C ARG A 60 -3.25 -12.26 3.80
N ALA A 61 -2.06 -12.05 3.25
CA ALA A 61 -0.87 -11.69 4.02
C ALA A 61 -0.99 -10.29 4.62
N ALA A 62 -1.49 -9.32 3.86
CA ALA A 62 -1.75 -7.97 4.34
C ALA A 62 -2.75 -7.97 5.51
N ARG A 63 -3.87 -8.69 5.37
CA ARG A 63 -4.94 -8.73 6.38
C ARG A 63 -4.57 -9.52 7.63
N THR A 64 -3.92 -10.67 7.47
CA THR A 64 -3.74 -11.63 8.59
C THR A 64 -2.36 -11.57 9.22
N LYS A 65 -1.38 -10.94 8.56
CA LYS A 65 0.03 -10.87 9.01
C LYS A 65 0.59 -9.44 9.00
N ASN A 66 -0.21 -8.45 8.63
CA ASN A 66 0.23 -7.07 8.41
C ASN A 66 1.39 -6.96 7.39
N ASN A 67 1.51 -7.92 6.48
CA ASN A 67 2.61 -7.98 5.54
C ASN A 67 2.17 -7.40 4.19
N LEU A 68 2.50 -6.13 3.97
CA LEU A 68 2.13 -5.35 2.79
C LEU A 68 3.08 -5.51 1.60
N ALA A 69 4.21 -6.18 1.81
CA ALA A 69 5.32 -6.16 0.85
C ALA A 69 5.78 -7.57 0.44
N GLY A 70 5.06 -8.62 0.83
CA GLY A 70 5.43 -10.00 0.51
C GLY A 70 6.72 -10.49 1.21
N ILE A 71 7.17 -9.82 2.27
CA ILE A 71 8.46 -10.09 2.89
C ILE A 71 8.48 -11.49 3.52
N MET A 72 9.49 -12.28 3.18
CA MET A 72 9.65 -13.66 3.64
C MET A 72 10.54 -13.73 4.89
N GLY A 73 10.19 -14.60 5.82
CA GLY A 73 11.02 -15.02 6.95
C GLY A 73 11.39 -16.51 6.85
N ARG A 74 12.05 -17.04 7.89
CA ARG A 74 12.52 -18.45 7.90
C ARG A 74 11.41 -19.49 7.73
N LYS A 75 10.20 -19.21 8.21
CA LYS A 75 9.03 -20.13 8.19
C LYS A 75 7.92 -19.66 7.24
N GLY A 76 8.26 -18.94 6.16
CA GLY A 76 7.31 -18.37 5.21
C GLY A 76 7.09 -16.87 5.41
N GLN A 77 5.98 -16.33 4.89
CA GLN A 77 5.70 -14.88 4.96
C GLN A 77 5.80 -14.38 6.39
N ARG A 78 6.60 -13.32 6.59
CA ARG A 78 6.82 -12.66 7.87
C ARG A 78 5.51 -12.09 8.40
N ARG A 79 5.35 -12.13 9.72
CA ARG A 79 4.28 -11.47 10.48
C ARG A 79 4.84 -10.23 11.13
N TYR A 80 4.09 -9.13 11.05
CA TYR A 80 4.40 -7.88 11.72
C TYR A 80 3.34 -7.55 12.76
N GLU A 81 3.74 -6.77 13.76
CA GLU A 81 2.84 -6.24 14.78
C GLU A 81 1.80 -5.28 14.18
N SER A 82 2.22 -4.47 13.20
CA SER A 82 1.35 -3.55 12.47
C SER A 82 1.75 -3.41 11.01
N LYS A 83 0.91 -2.74 10.20
CA LYS A 83 1.21 -2.46 8.79
C LYS A 83 2.36 -1.46 8.67
N GLU A 84 2.40 -0.46 9.54
CA GLU A 84 3.45 0.53 9.68
C GLU A 84 4.81 -0.14 9.94
N ALA A 85 4.85 -1.17 10.79
CA ALA A 85 6.08 -1.96 11.01
C ALA A 85 6.58 -2.65 9.72
N CYS A 86 5.66 -3.16 8.89
CA CYS A 86 6.02 -3.68 7.56
C CYS A 86 6.52 -2.58 6.62
N VAL A 87 5.90 -1.40 6.66
CA VAL A 87 6.31 -0.23 5.86
C VAL A 87 7.74 0.18 6.23
N HIS A 88 8.06 0.33 7.51
CA HIS A 88 9.43 0.66 7.94
C HIS A 88 10.46 -0.40 7.52
N ASP A 89 10.14 -1.70 7.65
CA ASP A 89 11.05 -2.78 7.22
C ASP A 89 11.26 -2.78 5.70
N LEU A 90 10.22 -2.52 4.92
CA LEU A 90 10.34 -2.34 3.46
C LEU A 90 11.26 -1.16 3.13
N GLY A 91 11.10 -0.02 3.81
CA GLY A 91 11.97 1.15 3.62
C GLY A 91 13.44 0.81 3.84
N ARG A 92 13.75 0.09 4.91
CA ARG A 92 15.10 -0.41 5.21
C ARG A 92 15.62 -1.37 4.14
N ILE A 93 14.79 -2.29 3.64
CA ILE A 93 15.19 -3.23 2.58
C ILE A 93 15.54 -2.46 1.28
N LEU A 94 14.71 -1.51 0.88
CA LEU A 94 14.94 -0.70 -0.32
C LEU A 94 16.17 0.21 -0.16
N GLY A 95 16.38 0.79 1.02
CA GLY A 95 17.60 1.53 1.35
C GLY A 95 18.86 0.70 1.15
N ASN A 96 18.86 -0.55 1.63
CA ASN A 96 19.98 -1.49 1.41
C ASN A 96 20.22 -1.83 -0.07
N TYR A 97 19.19 -1.80 -0.91
CA TYR A 97 19.35 -1.95 -2.35
C TYR A 97 19.99 -0.72 -2.98
N ARG A 98 19.52 0.48 -2.62
CA ARG A 98 20.13 1.74 -3.05
C ARG A 98 21.61 1.81 -2.68
N ASP A 99 21.97 1.47 -1.44
CA ASP A 99 23.37 1.49 -0.98
C ASP A 99 24.28 0.54 -1.75
N LYS A 100 23.69 -0.46 -2.42
CA LYS A 100 24.39 -1.39 -3.32
C LYS A 100 24.27 -0.99 -4.80
N GLY A 101 23.92 0.27 -5.10
CA GLY A 101 23.81 0.81 -6.45
C GLY A 101 22.56 0.39 -7.23
N ARG A 102 21.53 -0.16 -6.56
CA ARG A 102 20.28 -0.59 -7.20
C ARG A 102 19.21 0.48 -6.99
N VAL A 103 19.05 1.33 -8.00
CA VAL A 103 18.22 2.54 -7.92
C VAL A 103 17.04 2.51 -8.89
N THR A 104 17.05 1.63 -9.89
CA THR A 104 15.92 1.50 -10.83
C THR A 104 14.96 0.39 -10.41
N VAL A 105 13.69 0.51 -10.82
CA VAL A 105 12.66 -0.53 -10.61
C VAL A 105 13.15 -1.89 -11.12
N GLU A 106 13.80 -1.91 -12.28
CA GLU A 106 14.32 -3.15 -12.86
C GLU A 106 15.46 -3.76 -12.02
N GLN A 107 16.39 -2.92 -11.54
CA GLN A 107 17.48 -3.36 -10.67
C GLN A 107 16.95 -3.93 -9.34
N ILE A 108 15.94 -3.30 -8.77
CA ILE A 108 15.26 -3.79 -7.56
C ILE A 108 14.54 -5.12 -7.87
N GLY A 109 13.75 -5.15 -8.96
CA GLY A 109 12.97 -6.31 -9.37
C GLY A 109 13.80 -7.58 -9.55
N ARG A 110 15.03 -7.49 -10.07
CA ARG A 110 15.96 -8.63 -10.20
C ARG A 110 16.35 -9.29 -8.87
N HIS A 111 16.25 -8.56 -7.76
CA HIS A 111 16.58 -9.07 -6.43
C HIS A 111 15.35 -9.33 -5.56
N TYR A 112 14.24 -8.64 -5.85
CA TYR A 112 13.01 -8.74 -5.09
C TYR A 112 12.08 -9.85 -5.60
N CYS A 113 12.09 -10.15 -6.92
CA CYS A 113 11.16 -11.08 -7.54
C CYS A 113 11.85 -11.98 -8.60
N THR A 114 11.46 -13.25 -8.67
CA THR A 114 11.96 -14.21 -9.68
C THR A 114 11.48 -13.87 -11.09
N SER A 115 10.32 -13.20 -11.23
CA SER A 115 9.75 -12.76 -12.51
C SER A 115 9.89 -11.25 -12.70
N SER A 116 11.14 -10.78 -12.65
CA SER A 116 11.52 -9.36 -12.61
C SER A 116 10.92 -8.51 -13.74
N ARG A 117 10.82 -9.02 -14.98
CA ARG A 117 10.24 -8.27 -16.11
C ARG A 117 8.76 -7.96 -15.91
N MET A 118 7.97 -8.95 -15.50
CA MET A 118 6.54 -8.78 -15.24
C MET A 118 6.34 -7.84 -14.06
N TRP A 119 7.04 -8.11 -12.96
CA TRP A 119 7.00 -7.28 -11.76
C TRP A 119 7.33 -5.82 -12.05
N THR A 120 8.40 -5.57 -12.82
CA THR A 120 8.81 -4.21 -13.22
C THR A 120 7.72 -3.49 -14.01
N ARG A 121 7.02 -4.19 -14.90
CA ARG A 121 5.92 -3.62 -15.67
C ARG A 121 4.77 -3.19 -14.75
N GLU A 122 4.38 -4.05 -13.82
CA GLU A 122 3.26 -3.80 -12.91
C GLU A 122 3.58 -2.69 -11.90
N VAL A 123 4.80 -2.64 -11.34
CA VAL A 123 5.23 -1.53 -10.48
C VAL A 123 5.21 -0.20 -11.25
N ASN A 124 5.72 -0.17 -12.49
CA ASN A 124 5.66 1.04 -13.30
C ASN A 124 4.22 1.45 -13.65
N ALA A 125 3.29 0.49 -13.79
CA ALA A 125 1.89 0.81 -13.96
C ALA A 125 1.29 1.48 -12.71
N GLN A 126 1.60 0.98 -11.52
CA GLN A 126 1.19 1.59 -10.26
C GLN A 126 1.78 3.00 -10.08
N ILE A 127 3.06 3.20 -10.42
CA ILE A 127 3.68 4.54 -10.41
C ILE A 127 2.90 5.52 -11.30
N ARG A 128 2.49 5.10 -12.50
CA ARG A 128 1.70 5.95 -13.40
C ARG A 128 0.35 6.32 -12.80
N LEU A 129 -0.34 5.35 -12.18
CA LEU A 129 -1.65 5.59 -11.52
C LEU A 129 -1.52 6.55 -10.34
N ILE A 130 -0.51 6.38 -9.49
CA ILE A 130 -0.25 7.28 -8.37
C ILE A 130 0.02 8.70 -8.88
N ARG A 131 0.91 8.84 -9.87
CA ARG A 131 1.28 10.14 -10.45
C ARG A 131 0.15 10.81 -11.22
N SER A 132 -0.85 10.06 -11.69
CA SER A 132 -2.04 10.63 -12.34
C SER A 132 -3.12 11.06 -11.35
N GLY A 133 -2.86 10.99 -10.04
CA GLY A 133 -3.84 11.31 -9.00
C GLY A 133 -4.98 10.30 -8.88
N ARG A 134 -4.79 9.05 -9.31
CA ARG A 134 -5.84 8.01 -9.24
C ARG A 134 -6.35 7.74 -7.82
N TYR A 135 -5.52 8.03 -6.81
CA TYR A 135 -5.75 7.70 -5.40
C TYR A 135 -5.78 8.93 -4.49
N ASP A 136 -6.03 10.11 -5.06
CA ASP A 136 -6.09 11.40 -4.36
C ASP A 136 -7.53 11.86 -4.13
#